data_AF-A0A559TWY6-F1
#
_entry.id   AF-A0A559TWY6-F1
#
_cell.length_a   1.000
_cell.length_b   1.000
_cell.length_c   1.000
_cell.angle_alpha   90.00
_cell.angle_beta   90.00
_cell.angle_gamma   90.00
#
_symmetry.space_group_name_H-M   'P 1'
#
loop_
_entity.id
_entity.type
_entity.pdbx_description
1 polymer ?
#
loop_
_entity_poly.entity_id
_entity_poly.type
_entity_poly.pdbx_seq_one_letter_code
_entity_poly.pdbx_strand_id
1 'polypeptide(L)'
;MDMSSREIRMPLDEVVAVLQDLNEFVVSLDRLGSRQASGTADEHTVGRFIADWDVARRLANARRVISVALDEQLSEEDNAEIDALCDQGRFYGADTSMSRSIDQSS
;
A
#
# COMPACT_ATOMS: atom_id res chain seq x y z
N MET A 1 7.22 -1.11 -22.68
CA MET A 1 6.31 -0.40 -23.62
C MET A 1 6.21 1.08 -23.25
N ASP A 2 5.75 1.95 -24.14
CA ASP A 2 5.32 3.31 -23.74
C ASP A 2 3.95 3.22 -23.03
N MET A 3 3.98 3.09 -21.71
CA MET A 3 2.77 3.06 -20.87
C MET A 3 2.12 4.45 -20.72
N SER A 4 2.78 5.52 -21.17
CA SER A 4 2.42 6.92 -20.85
C SER A 4 1.09 7.38 -21.44
N SER A 5 0.57 6.67 -22.45
CA SER A 5 -0.65 7.05 -23.19
C SER A 5 -1.80 6.05 -23.07
N ARG A 6 -1.65 4.98 -22.27
CA ARG A 6 -2.62 3.88 -22.19
C ARG A 6 -3.66 4.17 -21.10
N GLU A 7 -4.94 4.13 -21.46
CA GLU A 7 -6.05 4.34 -20.54
C GLU A 7 -6.60 3.01 -20.02
N ILE A 8 -6.84 2.92 -18.72
CA ILE A 8 -7.54 1.81 -18.06
C ILE A 8 -8.92 2.30 -17.66
N ARG A 9 -9.97 1.60 -18.08
CA ARG A 9 -11.36 1.92 -17.73
C ARG A 9 -11.81 1.15 -16.51
N MET A 10 -12.49 1.82 -15.60
CA MET A 10 -13.02 1.23 -14.38
C MET A 10 -14.43 1.78 -14.10
N PRO A 11 -15.31 1.02 -13.45
CA PRO A 11 -16.57 1.54 -12.94
C PRO A 11 -16.32 2.74 -12.01
N LEU A 12 -17.04 3.84 -12.23
CA LEU A 12 -16.82 5.07 -11.48
C LEU A 12 -17.09 4.89 -9.98
N ASP A 13 -18.09 4.09 -9.63
CA ASP A 13 -18.45 3.78 -8.25
C ASP A 13 -17.34 3.01 -7.52
N GLU A 14 -16.70 2.05 -8.19
CA GLU A 14 -15.54 1.34 -7.63
C GLU A 14 -14.34 2.27 -7.41
N VAL A 15 -14.04 3.13 -8.39
CA VAL A 15 -12.96 4.13 -8.26
C VAL A 15 -13.25 5.12 -7.13
N VAL A 16 -14.50 5.60 -7.03
CA VAL A 16 -14.91 6.51 -5.96
C VAL A 16 -14.79 5.85 -4.58
N ALA A 17 -15.19 4.58 -4.45
CA ALA A 17 -15.05 3.85 -3.19
C ALA A 17 -13.57 3.70 -2.79
N VAL A 18 -12.70 3.35 -3.73
CA VAL A 18 -11.24 3.29 -3.49
C VAL A 18 -10.68 4.65 -3.10
N LEU A 19 -11.07 5.73 -3.78
CA LEU A 19 -10.61 7.08 -3.46
C LEU A 19 -11.06 7.53 -2.07
N GLN A 20 -12.28 7.20 -1.64
CA GLN A 20 -12.77 7.50 -0.30
C GLN A 20 -11.94 6.79 0.77
N ASP A 21 -11.68 5.49 0.59
CA ASP A 21 -10.83 4.71 1.50
C ASP A 21 -9.42 5.28 1.58
N LEU A 22 -8.78 5.54 0.44
CA LEU A 22 -7.43 6.10 0.40
C LEU A 22 -7.35 7.49 1.04
N ASN A 23 -8.33 8.36 0.78
CA ASN A 23 -8.36 9.70 1.36
C ASN A 23 -8.50 9.63 2.89
N GLU A 24 -9.35 8.75 3.40
CA GLU A 24 -9.50 8.55 4.84
C GLU A 24 -8.20 8.09 5.50
N PHE A 25 -7.47 7.17 4.86
CA PHE A 25 -6.19 6.70 5.36
C PHE A 25 -5.13 7.79 5.35
N VAL A 26 -5.00 8.54 4.25
CA VAL A 26 -4.04 9.64 4.14
C VAL A 26 -4.29 10.69 5.23
N VAL A 27 -5.53 11.15 5.38
CA VAL A 27 -5.88 12.17 6.39
C VAL A 27 -5.66 11.66 7.81
N SER A 28 -6.04 10.41 8.09
CA SER A 28 -5.90 9.84 9.43
C SER A 28 -4.44 9.60 9.78
N LEU A 29 -3.63 9.06 8.87
CA LEU A 29 -2.21 8.82 9.09
C LEU A 29 -1.42 10.13 9.23
N ASP A 30 -1.75 11.17 8.46
CA ASP A 30 -1.14 12.50 8.60
C ASP A 30 -1.39 13.08 10.02
N ARG A 31 -2.64 13.05 10.47
CA ARG A 31 -3.01 13.52 11.81
C ARG A 31 -2.37 12.68 12.91
N LEU A 32 -2.35 11.36 12.75
CA LEU A 32 -1.71 10.47 13.71
C LEU A 32 -0.19 10.71 13.78
N GLY A 33 0.47 10.87 12.63
CA GLY A 33 1.90 11.20 12.57
C GLY A 33 2.22 12.53 13.23
N SER A 34 1.40 13.56 12.99
CA SER A 34 1.53 14.86 13.69
C SER A 34 1.35 14.72 15.21
N ARG A 35 0.41 13.88 15.65
CA ARG A 35 0.19 13.60 17.08
C ARG A 35 1.34 12.79 17.69
N GLN A 36 1.94 11.86 16.96
CA GLN A 36 3.15 11.15 17.40
C GLN A 36 4.33 12.13 17.56
N ALA A 37 4.54 13.03 16.59
CA ALA A 37 5.60 14.03 16.65
C ALA A 37 5.43 15.02 17.83
N SER A 38 4.18 15.31 18.24
CA SER A 38 3.86 16.13 19.41
C SER A 38 3.79 15.35 20.73
N GLY A 39 4.02 14.04 20.72
CA GLY A 39 3.96 13.17 21.90
C GLY A 39 2.55 12.87 22.42
N THR A 40 1.51 13.12 21.62
CA THR A 40 0.09 12.95 22.00
C THR A 40 -0.56 11.71 21.38
N ALA A 41 0.19 10.93 20.60
CA ALA A 41 -0.16 9.60 20.12
C ALA A 41 1.09 8.70 20.15
N ASP A 42 0.87 7.41 20.32
CA ASP A 42 1.91 6.38 20.38
C ASP A 42 1.66 5.29 19.31
N GLU A 43 2.57 4.32 19.22
CA GLU A 43 2.45 3.17 18.31
C GLU A 43 1.13 2.40 18.52
N HIS A 44 0.67 2.29 19.76
CA HIS A 44 -0.60 1.64 20.09
C HIS A 44 -1.79 2.37 19.47
N THR A 45 -1.77 3.70 19.46
CA THR A 45 -2.82 4.53 18.85
C THR A 45 -2.88 4.34 17.34
N VAL A 46 -1.73 4.21 16.66
CA VAL A 46 -1.68 3.88 15.23
C VAL A 46 -2.17 2.46 14.97
N GLY A 47 -1.75 1.49 15.79
CA GLY A 47 -2.20 0.10 15.69
C GLY A 47 -3.71 -0.05 15.82
N ARG A 48 -4.35 0.69 16.75
CA ARG A 48 -5.81 0.74 16.88
C ARG A 48 -6.48 1.32 15.65
N PHE A 49 -5.96 2.39 15.05
CA PHE A 49 -6.50 2.89 13.80
C PHE A 49 -6.48 1.81 12.71
N ILE A 50 -5.36 1.10 12.53
CA ILE A 50 -5.25 0.03 11.54
C ILE A 50 -6.28 -1.08 11.79
N ALA A 51 -6.44 -1.50 13.04
CA ALA A 51 -7.33 -2.60 13.42
C ALA A 51 -8.81 -2.20 13.40
N ASP A 52 -9.18 -1.13 14.10
CA ASP A 52 -10.58 -0.72 14.29
C ASP A 52 -11.23 -0.23 12.98
N TRP A 53 -10.41 0.27 12.04
CA TRP A 53 -10.88 0.78 10.75
C TRP A 53 -10.67 -0.20 9.59
N ASP A 54 -10.26 -1.44 9.87
CA ASP A 54 -10.05 -2.49 8.86
C ASP A 54 -9.13 -2.06 7.70
N VAL A 55 -8.10 -1.25 7.99
CA VAL A 55 -7.28 -0.57 6.97
C VAL A 55 -6.67 -1.59 5.99
N ALA A 56 -6.15 -2.71 6.51
CA ALA A 56 -5.55 -3.76 5.68
C ALA A 56 -6.56 -4.39 4.71
N ARG A 57 -7.78 -4.68 5.17
CA ARG A 57 -8.85 -5.27 4.35
C ARG A 57 -9.29 -4.32 3.25
N ARG A 58 -9.42 -3.03 3.57
CA ARG A 58 -9.82 -1.98 2.61
C ARG A 58 -8.74 -1.70 1.58
N LEU A 59 -7.47 -1.66 1.98
CA LEU A 59 -6.34 -1.59 1.04
C LEU A 59 -6.25 -2.82 0.14
N ALA A 60 -6.48 -4.03 0.68
CA ALA A 60 -6.53 -5.25 -0.13
C ALA A 60 -7.68 -5.20 -1.16
N ASN A 61 -8.84 -4.66 -0.78
CA ASN A 61 -9.94 -4.44 -1.70
C ASN A 61 -9.58 -3.42 -2.79
N ALA A 62 -8.99 -2.29 -2.43
CA ALA A 62 -8.54 -1.29 -3.39
C ALA A 62 -7.53 -1.86 -4.39
N ARG A 63 -6.54 -2.61 -3.91
CA ARG A 63 -5.59 -3.33 -4.76
C ARG A 63 -6.32 -4.27 -5.72
N ARG A 64 -7.24 -5.09 -5.21
CA ARG A 64 -8.00 -6.04 -6.02
C ARG A 64 -8.78 -5.34 -7.14
N VAL A 65 -9.49 -4.26 -6.82
CA VAL A 65 -10.28 -3.49 -7.80
C VAL A 65 -9.40 -2.99 -8.95
N ILE A 66 -8.21 -2.47 -8.62
CA ILE A 66 -7.24 -2.01 -9.63
C ILE A 66 -6.67 -3.19 -10.43
N SER A 67 -6.23 -4.27 -9.77
CA SER A 67 -5.68 -5.45 -10.43
C SER A 67 -6.66 -6.10 -11.41
N VAL A 68 -7.94 -6.24 -11.03
CA VAL A 68 -8.97 -6.80 -11.92
C VAL A 68 -9.12 -5.94 -13.18
N ALA A 69 -9.14 -4.61 -13.04
CA ALA A 69 -9.26 -3.72 -14.20
C ALA A 69 -8.04 -3.82 -15.14
N LEU A 70 -6.86 -4.05 -14.60
CA LEU A 70 -5.62 -4.27 -15.37
C LEU A 70 -5.67 -5.63 -16.08
N ASP A 71 -6.00 -6.70 -15.36
CA ASP A 71 -6.11 -8.06 -15.90
C ASP A 71 -7.08 -8.15 -17.09
N GLU A 72 -8.18 -7.41 -17.04
CA GLU A 72 -9.19 -7.38 -18.11
C GLU A 72 -8.76 -6.61 -19.37
N GLN A 73 -7.80 -5.69 -19.26
CA GLN A 73 -7.49 -4.72 -20.33
C GLN A 73 -6.06 -4.81 -20.85
N LEU A 74 -5.18 -5.50 -20.13
CA LEU A 74 -3.77 -5.65 -20.47
C LEU A 74 -3.45 -7.06 -20.94
N SER A 75 -2.33 -7.17 -21.65
CA SER A 75 -1.80 -8.48 -22.03
C SER A 75 -1.19 -9.19 -20.81
N GLU A 76 -1.03 -10.51 -20.87
CA GLU A 76 -0.34 -11.26 -19.82
C GLU A 76 1.09 -10.74 -19.58
N GLU A 77 1.79 -10.31 -20.63
CA GLU A 77 3.13 -9.74 -20.54
C GLU A 77 3.13 -8.40 -19.77
N ASP A 78 2.17 -7.53 -20.09
CA ASP A 78 2.02 -6.23 -19.41
C ASP A 78 1.65 -6.43 -17.92
N ASN A 79 0.75 -7.37 -17.61
CA ASN A 79 0.38 -7.67 -16.21
C ASN A 79 1.56 -8.25 -15.43
N ALA A 80 2.35 -9.13 -16.04
CA ALA A 80 3.56 -9.66 -15.42
C ALA A 80 4.61 -8.58 -15.14
N GLU A 81 4.75 -7.58 -16.02
CA GLU A 81 5.61 -6.41 -15.79
C GLU A 81 5.12 -5.60 -14.57
N ILE A 82 3.81 -5.37 -14.45
CA ILE A 82 3.22 -4.64 -13.32
C ILE A 82 3.37 -5.42 -11.99
N ASP A 83 3.16 -6.74 -12.01
CA ASP A 83 3.36 -7.59 -10.83
C ASP A 83 4.82 -7.54 -10.34
N ALA A 84 5.77 -7.62 -11.27
CA ALA A 84 7.19 -7.50 -10.95
C ALA A 84 7.57 -6.12 -10.37
N LEU A 85 6.86 -5.05 -10.73
CA LEU A 85 7.02 -3.73 -10.10
C LEU A 85 6.42 -3.70 -8.69
N CYS A 86 5.28 -4.37 -8.48
CA CYS A 86 4.64 -4.44 -7.17
C CYS A 86 5.44 -5.28 -6.16
N ASP A 87 6.09 -6.35 -6.62
CA ASP A 87 6.92 -7.23 -5.79
C ASP A 87 8.20 -6.55 -5.27
N GLN A 88 8.61 -5.42 -5.85
CA GLN A 88 9.72 -4.59 -5.36
C GLN A 88 9.34 -3.75 -4.12
N GLY A 89 8.11 -3.88 -3.62
CA GLY A 89 7.65 -3.19 -2.42
C GLY A 89 8.56 -3.44 -1.22
N ARG A 90 8.91 -2.37 -0.49
CA ARG A 90 9.69 -2.49 0.75
C ARG A 90 8.81 -2.96 1.90
N PHE A 91 9.21 -4.04 2.55
CA PHE A 91 8.62 -4.48 3.81
C PHE A 91 9.27 -3.75 4.98
N TYR A 92 8.48 -2.97 5.74
CA TYR A 92 8.96 -2.34 6.96
C TYR A 92 9.27 -3.41 8.03
N GLY A 93 10.51 -3.46 8.50
CA GLY A 93 10.98 -4.45 9.49
C GLY A 93 11.90 -5.55 8.96
N ALA A 94 12.13 -5.62 7.63
CA ALA A 94 13.04 -6.63 7.04
C ALA A 94 14.52 -6.41 7.40
N ASP A 95 14.95 -5.17 7.66
CA ASP A 95 16.37 -4.79 7.82
C ASP A 95 16.98 -5.05 9.21
N THR A 96 16.25 -5.63 10.17
CA THR A 96 16.82 -5.87 11.52
C THR A 96 17.58 -7.19 11.67
N SER A 97 17.60 -8.05 10.66
CA SER A 97 18.21 -9.39 10.76
C SER A 97 19.56 -9.55 10.05
N MET A 98 19.91 -8.70 9.07
CA MET A 98 21.15 -8.89 8.29
C MET A 98 22.41 -8.25 8.91
N SER A 99 22.26 -7.29 9.84
CA SER A 99 23.41 -6.57 10.41
C SER A 99 24.07 -7.23 11.63
N ARG A 100 23.59 -8.40 12.09
CA ARG A 100 24.14 -9.07 13.29
C ARG A 100 25.14 -10.19 13.02
N SER A 101 25.43 -10.51 11.75
CA SER A 101 26.25 -11.69 11.42
C SER A 101 27.69 -11.41 10.98
N ILE A 102 28.12 -10.15 10.89
CA ILE A 102 29.49 -9.82 10.41
C ILE A 102 30.51 -9.63 11.56
N ASP A 103 30.09 -9.55 12.82
CA ASP A 103 31.00 -9.23 13.93
C ASP A 103 31.35 -10.42 14.87
N GLN A 104 31.15 -11.66 14.40
CA GLN A 104 31.64 -12.84 15.12
C GLN A 104 32.33 -13.80 14.16
N SER A 105 33.58 -13.52 13.82
CA SER A 105 34.58 -14.54 13.47
C SER A 105 36.00 -13.97 13.49
N SER A 106 36.71 -14.33 14.58
CA SER A 106 38.17 -14.46 14.78
C SER A 106 39.06 -13.22 14.81
#